data_AF-A0A6N7IW25-F1
#
_entry.id   AF-A0A6N7IW25-F1
#
_cell.length_a   1.000
_cell.length_b   1.000
_cell.length_c   1.000
_cell.angle_alpha   90.00
_cell.angle_beta   90.00
_cell.angle_gamma   90.00
#
_symmetry.space_group_name_H-M   'P 1'
#
loop_
_entity.id
_entity.type
_entity.pdbx_description
1 polymer ?
#
loop_
_entity_poly.entity_id
_entity_poly.type
_entity_poly.pdbx_seq_one_letter_code
_entity_poly.pdbx_strand_id
1 'polypeptide(L)'
;MPRQMRKLSKSEVIESDDYLLAAIRYVHNNPVKAKIVTDPSAYKWSSYNDYLNRDDLGNEGIEKEMILGMFSADRAKAVELFIDYTNRSNEDVFIDHEDASEKGKTIFDEKSARVFIENFLKRNREVDLTILLKNKSLRDELISELRCKTSLSVRQIADLLGVNRGVVQRAQGRMTKE
;
A
#
# COMPACT_ATOMS: atom_id res chain seq x y z
N MET A 1 -12.12 0.78 28.92
CA MET A 1 -11.61 0.33 27.60
C MET A 1 -11.89 1.41 26.57
N PRO A 2 -10.90 2.09 25.96
CA PRO A 2 -11.18 3.05 24.90
C PRO A 2 -11.61 2.28 23.64
N ARG A 3 -12.80 2.61 23.10
CA ARG A 3 -13.22 2.18 21.76
C ARG A 3 -12.23 2.71 20.73
N GLN A 4 -11.46 1.82 20.11
CA GLN A 4 -10.74 2.15 18.88
C GLN A 4 -11.80 2.47 17.80
N MET A 5 -11.97 3.75 17.49
CA MET A 5 -12.65 4.15 16.27
C MET A 5 -11.83 3.59 15.09
N ARG A 6 -12.39 2.60 14.39
CA ARG A 6 -11.85 2.15 13.10
C ARG A 6 -11.82 3.36 12.17
N LYS A 7 -10.68 3.55 11.49
CA LYS A 7 -10.54 4.50 10.39
C LYS A 7 -11.67 4.20 9.40
N LEU A 8 -12.50 5.20 9.08
CA LEU A 8 -13.57 5.05 8.10
C LEU A 8 -12.97 4.72 6.72
N SER A 9 -13.78 4.05 5.89
CA SER A 9 -13.45 3.59 4.55
C SER A 9 -12.59 4.56 3.75
N LYS A 10 -11.62 4.01 3.00
CA LYS A 10 -10.90 4.76 1.98
C LYS A 10 -11.72 4.77 0.69
N SER A 11 -11.59 5.83 -0.11
CA SER A 11 -12.32 6.00 -1.38
C SER A 11 -11.46 6.75 -2.39
N GLU A 12 -11.52 6.33 -3.65
CA GLU A 12 -10.93 7.01 -4.81
C GLU A 12 -12.01 7.18 -5.88
N VAL A 13 -11.91 8.25 -6.67
CA VAL A 13 -12.84 8.51 -7.78
C VAL A 13 -12.38 7.72 -9.00
N ILE A 14 -13.32 7.06 -9.69
CA ILE A 14 -13.06 6.40 -10.96
C ILE A 14 -13.32 7.39 -12.09
N GLU A 15 -12.27 7.82 -12.78
CA GLU A 15 -12.33 8.89 -13.79
C GLU A 15 -12.22 8.38 -15.24
N SER A 16 -11.94 7.08 -15.45
CA SER A 16 -11.83 6.47 -16.78
C SER A 16 -12.14 4.97 -16.77
N ASP A 17 -12.45 4.44 -17.95
CA ASP A 17 -12.69 3.00 -18.18
C ASP A 17 -11.43 2.17 -17.87
N ASP A 18 -10.25 2.66 -18.23
CA ASP A 18 -8.98 1.99 -17.90
C ASP A 18 -8.78 1.88 -16.38
N TYR A 19 -9.09 2.96 -15.65
CA TYR A 19 -9.01 2.96 -14.19
C TYR A 19 -10.08 2.07 -13.56
N LEU A 20 -11.28 1.99 -14.15
CA LEU A 20 -12.32 1.06 -13.74
C LEU A 20 -11.84 -0.40 -13.88
N LEU A 21 -11.26 -0.76 -15.02
CA LEU A 21 -10.71 -2.11 -15.26
C LEU A 21 -9.58 -2.43 -14.29
N ALA A 22 -8.68 -1.48 -14.03
CA ALA A 22 -7.61 -1.64 -13.05
C ALA A 22 -8.17 -1.86 -11.63
N ALA A 23 -9.22 -1.12 -11.25
CA ALA A 23 -9.85 -1.26 -9.94
C ALA A 23 -10.53 -2.63 -9.76
N ILE A 24 -11.20 -3.13 -10.81
CA ILE A 24 -11.79 -4.47 -10.83
C ILE A 24 -10.70 -5.54 -10.66
N ARG A 25 -9.63 -5.46 -11.47
CA ARG A 25 -8.46 -6.34 -11.37
C ARG A 25 -7.83 -6.32 -9.98
N TYR A 26 -7.71 -5.14 -9.38
CA TYR A 26 -7.19 -4.97 -8.03
C TYR A 26 -8.06 -5.70 -7.00
N VAL A 27 -9.38 -5.51 -7.05
CA VAL A 27 -10.32 -6.17 -6.12
C VAL A 27 -10.23 -7.69 -6.25
N HIS A 28 -10.19 -8.22 -7.47
CA HIS A 28 -10.10 -9.66 -7.71
C HIS A 28 -8.75 -10.26 -7.29
N ASN A 29 -7.66 -9.49 -7.39
CA ASN A 29 -6.32 -9.93 -6.97
C ASN A 29 -6.00 -9.68 -5.49
N ASN A 30 -6.84 -8.97 -4.73
CA ASN A 30 -6.62 -8.74 -3.29
C ASN A 30 -6.38 -10.02 -2.48
N PRO A 31 -7.15 -11.12 -2.66
CA PRO A 31 -6.90 -12.38 -1.97
C PRO A 31 -5.55 -13.01 -2.31
N VAL A 32 -5.08 -12.85 -3.55
CA VAL A 32 -3.77 -13.33 -4.01
C VAL A 32 -2.65 -12.50 -3.39
N LYS A 33 -2.79 -11.17 -3.44
CA LYS A 33 -1.84 -10.23 -2.82
C LYS A 33 -1.73 -10.44 -1.30
N ALA A 34 -2.84 -10.75 -0.65
CA ALA A 34 -2.89 -11.11 0.78
C ALA A 34 -2.39 -12.53 1.08
N LYS A 35 -1.95 -13.30 0.08
CA LYS A 35 -1.46 -14.68 0.18
C LYS A 35 -2.48 -15.65 0.79
N ILE A 36 -3.78 -15.37 0.60
CA ILE A 36 -4.88 -16.25 1.04
C ILE A 36 -5.07 -17.38 0.02
N VAL A 37 -4.93 -17.07 -1.27
CA VAL A 37 -5.00 -18.01 -2.40
C VAL A 37 -3.88 -17.71 -3.39
N THR A 38 -3.54 -18.67 -4.25
CA THR A 38 -2.56 -18.47 -5.34
C THR A 38 -3.20 -18.03 -6.64
N ASP A 39 -4.52 -18.16 -6.76
CA ASP A 39 -5.31 -17.83 -7.96
C ASP A 39 -6.62 -17.15 -7.54
N PRO A 40 -7.05 -16.07 -8.21
CA PRO A 40 -8.28 -15.35 -7.86
C PRO A 40 -9.55 -16.22 -7.89
N SER A 41 -9.63 -17.22 -8.78
CA SER A 41 -10.80 -18.13 -8.91
C SER A 41 -11.00 -19.00 -7.67
N ALA A 42 -9.93 -19.28 -6.92
CA ALA A 42 -10.01 -20.05 -5.68
C ALA A 42 -10.69 -19.28 -4.55
N TYR A 43 -10.85 -17.96 -4.66
CA TYR A 43 -11.48 -17.13 -3.63
C TYR A 43 -12.99 -16.98 -3.84
N LYS A 44 -13.76 -17.79 -3.10
CA LYS A 44 -15.23 -17.90 -3.24
C LYS A 44 -16.02 -16.65 -2.83
N TRP A 45 -15.41 -15.72 -2.11
CA TRP A 45 -16.08 -14.50 -1.62
C TRP A 45 -15.74 -13.27 -2.48
N SER A 46 -15.49 -13.49 -3.77
CA SER A 46 -15.36 -12.43 -4.77
C SER A 46 -16.26 -12.73 -5.96
N SER A 47 -16.62 -11.68 -6.70
CA SER A 47 -17.37 -11.81 -7.95
C SER A 47 -16.53 -12.34 -9.11
N TYR A 48 -15.23 -12.62 -8.93
CA TYR A 48 -14.35 -13.01 -10.05
C TYR A 48 -14.88 -14.24 -10.79
N ASN A 49 -15.36 -15.26 -10.08
CA ASN A 49 -15.95 -16.45 -10.70
C ASN A 49 -17.20 -16.15 -11.54
N ASP A 50 -17.93 -15.08 -11.25
CA ASP A 50 -19.10 -14.67 -12.02
C ASP A 50 -18.72 -14.16 -13.42
N TYR A 51 -17.52 -13.61 -13.56
CA TYR A 51 -16.93 -13.21 -14.84
C TYR A 51 -16.44 -14.42 -15.64
N LEU A 52 -16.00 -15.50 -14.97
CA LEU A 52 -15.52 -16.71 -15.64
C LEU A 52 -16.65 -17.60 -16.17
N ASN A 53 -17.80 -17.55 -15.51
CA ASN A 53 -18.97 -18.35 -15.87
C ASN A 53 -19.50 -17.94 -17.25
N ARG A 54 -19.33 -18.86 -18.20
CA ARG A 54 -19.83 -18.72 -19.58
C ARG A 54 -21.34 -18.93 -19.66
N ASP A 55 -21.91 -19.67 -18.72
CA ASP A 55 -23.34 -19.94 -18.61
C ASP A 55 -24.00 -18.93 -17.65
N ASP A 56 -25.03 -18.25 -18.14
CA ASP A 56 -25.70 -17.12 -17.47
C ASP A 56 -26.65 -17.54 -16.32
N LEU A 57 -26.60 -18.80 -15.92
CA LEU A 57 -27.67 -19.47 -15.17
C LEU A 57 -27.67 -19.21 -13.65
N GLY A 58 -27.08 -18.12 -13.15
CA GLY A 58 -26.99 -18.00 -11.69
C GLY A 58 -26.69 -16.68 -11.02
N ASN A 59 -26.47 -15.56 -11.72
CA ASN A 59 -26.16 -14.30 -11.02
C ASN A 59 -26.71 -13.06 -11.73
N GLU A 60 -28.03 -12.88 -11.65
CA GLU A 60 -28.77 -11.69 -12.11
C GLU A 60 -28.42 -10.39 -11.34
N GLY A 61 -27.63 -10.48 -10.26
CA GLY A 61 -27.31 -9.35 -9.39
C GLY A 61 -26.01 -8.60 -9.73
N ILE A 62 -25.24 -9.04 -10.73
CA ILE A 62 -23.93 -8.44 -11.08
C ILE A 62 -23.91 -8.04 -12.56
N GLU A 63 -23.74 -6.75 -12.82
CA GLU A 63 -23.62 -6.19 -14.17
C GLU A 63 -22.20 -6.42 -14.74
N LYS A 64 -21.92 -7.65 -15.12
CA LYS A 64 -20.63 -8.08 -15.70
C LYS A 64 -20.54 -7.88 -17.22
N GLU A 65 -21.67 -7.82 -17.91
CA GLU A 65 -21.70 -7.70 -19.38
C GLU A 65 -21.11 -6.39 -19.87
N MET A 66 -21.33 -5.28 -19.15
CA MET A 66 -20.73 -3.99 -19.49
C MET A 66 -19.20 -4.08 -19.48
N ILE A 67 -18.64 -4.67 -18.41
CA ILE A 67 -17.19 -4.80 -18.25
C ILE A 67 -16.60 -5.78 -19.26
N LEU A 68 -17.22 -6.95 -19.46
CA LEU A 68 -16.79 -7.92 -20.46
C LEU A 68 -16.88 -7.33 -21.88
N GLY A 69 -17.91 -6.53 -22.16
CA GLY A 69 -18.09 -5.82 -23.42
C GLY A 69 -16.96 -4.83 -23.74
N MET A 70 -16.24 -4.32 -22.73
CA MET A 70 -15.05 -3.48 -22.93
C MET A 70 -13.89 -4.26 -23.58
N PHE A 71 -13.85 -5.58 -23.43
CA PHE A 71 -12.80 -6.43 -24.03
C PHE A 71 -13.19 -6.94 -25.42
N SER A 72 -14.45 -7.35 -25.60
CA SER A 72 -14.94 -7.92 -26.86
C SER A 72 -16.46 -8.02 -26.88
N ALA A 73 -17.08 -7.86 -28.05
CA ALA A 73 -18.50 -8.15 -28.27
C ALA A 73 -18.81 -9.66 -28.24
N ASP A 74 -17.84 -10.50 -28.62
CA ASP A 74 -17.94 -11.95 -28.42
C ASP A 74 -17.65 -12.26 -26.95
N ARG A 75 -18.65 -12.84 -26.27
CA ARG A 75 -18.59 -13.17 -24.84
C ARG A 75 -17.50 -14.17 -24.50
N ALA A 76 -17.32 -15.23 -25.27
CA ALA A 76 -16.29 -16.23 -24.99
C ALA A 76 -14.89 -15.60 -25.07
N LYS A 77 -14.69 -14.77 -26.10
CA LYS A 77 -13.44 -14.01 -26.27
C LYS A 77 -13.25 -12.95 -25.19
N ALA A 78 -14.32 -12.27 -24.77
CA ALA A 78 -14.26 -11.27 -23.71
C ALA A 78 -13.78 -11.87 -22.38
N VAL A 79 -14.31 -13.05 -22.01
CA VAL A 79 -13.88 -13.77 -20.81
C VAL A 79 -12.40 -14.16 -20.89
N GLU A 80 -11.93 -14.65 -22.04
CA GLU A 80 -10.53 -15.00 -22.24
C GLU A 80 -9.60 -13.78 -22.09
N LEU A 81 -9.97 -12.66 -22.71
CA LEU A 81 -9.23 -11.40 -22.60
C LEU A 81 -9.25 -10.83 -21.18
N PHE A 82 -10.36 -10.98 -20.46
CA PHE A 82 -10.48 -10.56 -19.07
C PHE A 82 -9.60 -11.38 -18.12
N ILE A 83 -9.56 -12.70 -18.30
CA ILE A 83 -8.68 -13.60 -17.54
C ILE A 83 -7.22 -13.23 -17.78
N ASP A 84 -6.84 -13.05 -19.05
CA ASP A 84 -5.48 -12.64 -19.42
C ASP A 84 -5.14 -11.27 -18.81
N TYR A 85 -6.02 -10.27 -18.95
CA TYR A 85 -5.85 -8.96 -18.32
C TYR A 85 -5.66 -9.04 -16.79
N THR A 86 -6.43 -9.90 -16.11
CA THR A 86 -6.37 -10.07 -14.66
C THR A 86 -5.07 -10.73 -14.20
N ASN A 87 -4.56 -11.69 -14.97
CA ASN A 87 -3.35 -12.46 -14.65
C ASN A 87 -2.05 -11.79 -15.11
N ARG A 88 -2.12 -10.82 -16.03
CA ARG A 88 -0.96 -10.05 -16.47
C ARG A 88 -0.34 -9.26 -15.31
N SER A 89 0.99 -9.28 -15.25
CA SER A 89 1.75 -8.38 -14.38
C SER A 89 1.41 -6.93 -14.68
N ASN A 90 1.22 -6.15 -13.62
CA ASN A 90 0.87 -4.74 -13.70
C ASN A 90 1.52 -3.98 -12.53
N GLU A 91 1.59 -2.66 -12.66
CA GLU A 91 2.11 -1.75 -11.64
C GLU A 91 0.99 -0.88 -11.05
N ASP A 92 -0.25 -1.40 -11.00
CA ASP A 92 -1.40 -0.60 -10.56
C ASP A 92 -1.25 -0.20 -9.08
N VAL A 93 -1.34 1.10 -8.81
CA VAL A 93 -1.24 1.66 -7.46
C VAL A 93 -2.60 2.19 -7.04
N PHE A 94 -3.15 1.64 -5.96
CA PHE A 94 -4.41 2.07 -5.34
C PHE A 94 -4.16 2.58 -3.92
N ILE A 95 -5.13 3.28 -3.31
CA ILE A 95 -5.04 3.87 -1.95
C ILE A 95 -4.67 2.91 -0.81
N ASP A 96 -4.79 1.61 -1.06
CA ASP A 96 -4.44 0.52 -0.15
C ASP A 96 -3.05 -0.09 -0.42
N HIS A 97 -2.40 0.29 -1.51
CA HIS A 97 -0.96 0.11 -1.66
C HIS A 97 -0.27 1.11 -0.72
N GLU A 98 0.23 0.63 0.42
CA GLU A 98 1.13 1.40 1.29
C GLU A 98 2.52 1.66 0.64
N ASP A 99 2.66 1.42 -0.67
CA ASP A 99 3.96 1.28 -1.34
C ASP A 99 4.35 2.48 -2.20
N ALA A 100 3.56 3.56 -2.23
CA ALA A 100 4.06 4.84 -2.74
C ALA A 100 5.19 5.41 -1.85
N SER A 101 5.27 4.96 -0.59
CA SER A 101 6.36 5.33 0.33
C SER A 101 7.59 4.42 0.23
N GLU A 102 7.51 3.28 -0.49
CA GLU A 102 8.53 2.23 -0.46
C GLU A 102 9.58 2.30 -1.57
N LYS A 103 9.37 3.09 -2.63
CA LYS A 103 10.42 3.38 -3.61
C LYS A 103 11.53 4.24 -2.97
N GLY A 104 12.52 3.57 -2.36
CA GLY A 104 13.72 4.18 -1.75
C GLY A 104 14.07 3.69 -0.34
N LYS A 105 13.24 2.83 0.27
CA LYS A 105 13.45 2.37 1.65
C LYS A 105 14.26 1.07 1.66
N THR A 106 15.45 1.12 2.26
CA THR A 106 16.41 -0.01 2.33
C THR A 106 16.41 -0.71 3.68
N ILE A 107 15.66 -0.21 4.67
CA ILE A 107 15.66 -0.68 6.05
C ILE A 107 14.24 -1.13 6.42
N PHE A 108 14.08 -2.44 6.64
CA PHE A 108 12.78 -3.09 6.91
C PHE A 108 12.61 -3.59 8.35
N ASP A 109 13.70 -3.64 9.12
CA ASP A 109 13.72 -4.22 10.46
C ASP A 109 14.21 -3.24 11.54
N GLU A 110 13.71 -3.40 12.77
CA GLU A 110 14.05 -2.54 13.90
C GLU A 110 15.56 -2.58 14.22
N LYS A 111 16.23 -3.73 14.00
CA LYS A 111 17.68 -3.85 14.26
C LYS A 111 18.47 -2.98 13.30
N SER A 112 18.18 -3.04 12.01
CA SER A 112 18.81 -2.15 11.02
C SER A 112 18.49 -0.68 11.25
N ALA A 113 17.29 -0.35 11.74
CA ALA A 113 16.96 1.02 12.13
C ALA A 113 17.78 1.51 13.34
N ARG A 114 18.08 0.63 14.31
CA ARG A 114 19.00 0.95 15.43
C ARG A 114 20.43 1.20 14.94
N VAL A 115 20.93 0.35 14.04
CA VAL A 115 22.26 0.55 13.41
C VAL A 115 22.31 1.89 12.66
N PHE A 116 21.23 2.26 11.97
CA PHE A 116 21.13 3.55 11.31
C PHE A 116 21.21 4.73 12.30
N ILE A 117 20.50 4.66 13.42
CA ILE A 117 20.55 5.68 14.47
C ILE A 117 21.98 5.80 15.03
N GLU A 118 22.65 4.69 15.31
CA GLU A 118 24.04 4.70 15.79
C GLU A 118 25.00 5.36 14.79
N ASN A 119 24.84 5.08 13.50
CA ASN A 119 25.65 5.72 12.46
C ASN A 119 25.35 7.22 12.34
N PHE A 120 24.09 7.62 12.50
CA PHE A 120 23.70 9.03 12.52
C PHE A 120 24.31 9.78 13.71
N LEU A 121 24.34 9.15 14.89
CA LEU A 121 24.98 9.68 16.10
C LEU A 121 26.48 9.90 15.89
N LYS A 122 27.18 8.87 15.37
CA LYS A 122 28.61 8.95 15.05
C LYS A 122 28.93 10.09 14.07
N ARG A 123 28.14 10.25 13.01
CA ARG A 123 28.34 11.31 12.01
C ARG A 123 28.18 12.71 12.59
N ASN A 124 27.27 12.87 13.55
CA ASN A 124 27.01 14.15 14.21
C ASN A 124 27.86 14.38 15.48
N ARG A 125 28.83 13.49 15.76
CA ARG A 125 29.69 13.52 16.96
C ARG A 125 28.92 13.49 18.28
N GLU A 126 27.72 12.92 18.27
CA GLU A 126 26.91 12.71 19.46
C GLU A 126 27.03 11.26 19.91
N VAL A 127 27.06 11.04 21.22
CA VAL A 127 27.17 9.69 21.80
C VAL A 127 25.83 9.22 22.38
N ASP A 128 24.95 10.16 22.73
CA ASP A 128 23.69 9.88 23.41
C ASP A 128 22.50 10.39 22.59
N LEU A 129 21.62 9.46 22.24
CA LEU A 129 20.36 9.73 21.54
C LEU A 129 19.50 10.75 22.29
N THR A 130 19.47 10.71 23.63
CA THR A 130 18.66 11.62 24.44
C THR A 130 19.12 13.07 24.35
N ILE A 131 20.43 13.30 24.17
CA ILE A 131 21.01 14.62 23.97
C ILE A 131 20.64 15.15 22.58
N LEU A 132 20.80 14.31 21.55
CA LEU A 132 20.44 14.66 20.18
C LEU A 132 18.96 15.02 20.04
N LEU A 133 18.07 14.25 20.68
CA LEU A 133 16.63 14.46 20.63
C LEU A 133 16.17 15.78 21.29
N LYS A 134 16.98 16.39 22.17
CA LYS A 134 16.72 17.73 22.71
C LYS A 134 17.00 18.83 21.67
N ASN A 135 17.91 18.59 20.74
CA ASN A 135 18.19 19.52 19.65
C ASN A 135 17.13 19.38 18.55
N LYS A 136 16.26 20.38 18.43
CA LYS A 136 15.16 20.38 17.46
C LYS A 136 15.62 20.12 16.03
N SER A 137 16.70 20.75 15.58
CA SER A 137 17.17 20.60 14.19
C SER A 137 17.65 19.18 13.91
N LEU A 138 18.53 18.64 14.76
CA LEU A 138 19.07 17.28 14.59
C LEU A 138 18.00 16.21 14.78
N ARG A 139 17.05 16.43 15.70
CA ARG A 139 15.90 15.54 15.89
C ARG A 139 15.04 15.47 14.63
N ASP A 140 14.66 16.64 14.10
CA ASP A 140 13.77 16.69 12.94
C ASP A 140 14.48 16.14 11.68
N GLU A 141 15.81 16.33 11.57
CA GLU A 141 16.65 15.71 10.54
C GLU A 141 16.70 14.19 10.67
N LEU A 142 16.99 13.65 11.86
CA LEU A 142 16.98 12.20 12.12
C LEU A 142 15.63 11.57 11.79
N ILE A 143 14.54 12.22 12.21
CA ILE A 143 13.17 11.75 11.91
C ILE A 143 12.92 11.77 10.40
N SER A 144 13.35 12.83 9.70
CA SER A 144 13.20 12.92 8.24
C SER A 144 13.96 11.80 7.55
N GLU A 145 15.22 11.55 7.92
CA GLU A 145 16.01 10.48 7.34
C GLU A 145 15.43 9.09 7.63
N LEU A 146 14.96 8.84 8.86
CA LEU A 146 14.30 7.57 9.21
C LEU A 146 13.03 7.36 8.38
N ARG A 147 12.23 8.40 8.16
CA ARG A 147 11.01 8.32 7.35
C ARG A 147 11.30 8.06 5.87
N CYS A 148 12.40 8.59 5.35
CA CYS A 148 12.80 8.41 3.95
C CYS A 148 13.50 7.07 3.69
N LYS A 149 14.33 6.61 4.63
CA LYS A 149 15.20 5.43 4.43
C LYS A 149 14.64 4.14 5.01
N THR A 150 13.64 4.21 5.91
CA THR A 150 13.05 3.02 6.56
C THR A 150 11.57 2.87 6.21
N SER A 151 11.06 1.64 6.17
CA SER A 151 9.61 1.35 6.07
C SER A 151 8.86 1.43 7.39
N LEU A 152 9.51 1.92 8.44
CA LEU A 152 8.90 2.05 9.75
C LEU A 152 7.75 3.07 9.73
N SER A 153 6.63 2.67 10.32
CA SER A 153 5.52 3.57 10.60
C SER A 153 5.94 4.69 11.54
N VAL A 154 5.20 5.80 11.50
CA VAL A 154 5.36 6.93 12.45
C VAL A 154 5.38 6.45 13.91
N ARG A 155 4.59 5.41 14.22
CA ARG A 155 4.53 4.80 15.54
C ARG A 155 5.83 4.06 15.88
N GLN A 156 6.32 3.21 14.97
CA GLN A 156 7.57 2.48 15.20
C GLN A 156 8.75 3.44 15.35
N ILE A 157 8.81 4.53 14.56
CA ILE A 157 9.84 5.56 14.70
C ILE A 157 9.73 6.26 16.07
N ALA A 158 8.52 6.60 16.50
CA ALA A 158 8.29 7.23 17.81
C ALA A 158 8.71 6.31 18.97
N ASP A 159 8.34 5.03 18.89
CA ASP A 159 8.66 4.02 19.89
C ASP A 159 10.19 3.75 19.93
N LEU A 160 10.84 3.72 18.77
CA LEU A 160 12.30 3.54 18.63
C LEU A 160 13.11 4.70 19.22
N LEU A 161 12.63 5.93 19.03
CA LEU A 161 13.27 7.15 19.52
C LEU A 161 12.83 7.54 20.95
N GLY A 162 11.82 6.88 21.51
CA GLY A 162 11.24 7.25 22.81
C GLY A 162 10.58 8.64 22.83
N VAL A 163 10.03 9.10 21.69
CA VAL A 163 9.39 10.43 21.56
C VAL A 163 7.89 10.31 21.31
N ASN A 164 7.14 11.39 21.56
CA ASN A 164 5.71 11.41 21.24
C ASN A 164 5.49 11.38 19.72
N ARG A 165 4.50 10.60 19.25
CA ARG A 165 4.10 10.49 17.84
C ARG A 165 3.84 11.85 17.17
N GLY A 166 3.30 12.81 17.91
CA GLY A 166 3.07 14.17 17.41
C GLY A 166 4.37 14.93 17.07
N VAL A 167 5.49 14.57 17.68
CA VAL A 167 6.82 15.10 17.32
C VAL A 167 7.24 14.55 15.95
N VAL A 168 7.07 13.24 15.74
CA VAL A 168 7.40 12.57 14.47
C VAL A 168 6.52 13.07 13.32
N GLN A 169 5.23 13.32 13.58
CA GLN A 169 4.30 13.86 12.57
C GLN A 169 4.62 15.31 12.17
N ARG A 170 5.05 16.14 13.13
CA ARG A 170 5.37 17.56 12.89
C ARG A 170 6.73 17.77 12.21
N ALA A 171 7.64 16.82 12.35
CA ALA A 171 8.98 16.86 11.75
C ALA A 171 8.96 16.58 10.23
N GLN A 172 7.97 17.12 9.48
CA GLN A 172 7.97 17.07 8.02
C GLN A 172 9.11 17.96 7.48
N GLY A 173 10.27 17.35 7.31
CA GLY A 173 11.38 17.94 6.57
C GLY A 173 10.98 18.20 5.12
N ARG A 174 11.36 19.40 4.65
CA ARG A 174 11.34 19.80 3.24
C ARG A 174 11.87 18.66 2.39
N MET A 175 11.02 18.11 1.52
CA MET A 175 11.50 17.30 0.41
C MET A 175 12.26 18.24 -0.52
N THR A 176 13.58 18.31 -0.38
CA THR A 176 14.44 18.83 -1.45
C THR A 176 14.23 17.91 -2.65
N LYS A 177 13.39 18.35 -3.58
CA LYS A 177 13.41 17.85 -4.94
C LYS A 177 14.74 18.31 -5.52
N GLU A 178 15.65 17.38 -5.74
CA GLU A 178 16.70 17.56 -6.75
C GLU A 178 16.07 17.46 -8.14
#